data_AF-A0A4P6P7S9-F1
#
_entry.id   AF-A0A4P6P7S9-F1
#
_cell.length_a   1.000
_cell.length_b   1.000
_cell.length_c   1.000
_cell.angle_alpha   90.00
_cell.angle_beta   90.00
_cell.angle_gamma   90.00
#
_symmetry.space_group_name_H-M   'P 1'
#
loop_
_entity.id
_entity.type
_entity.pdbx_description
1 polymer ?
#
loop_
_entity_poly.entity_id
_entity_poly.type
_entity_poly.pdbx_seq_one_letter_code
_entity_poly.pdbx_strand_id
1 'polypeptide(L)'
;MFLQSAKSDTALYQMLERDRFDFMLTYPSSANYAIETNLLSSQYSLIKIEGLAPFLKAGVACSNSAWGRQVIKDVNIALKQIKNSNSYFEALSSWSKHSHDHQLFRRFYYSDFIKNTSEKPKT
;
A
#
# COMPACT_ATOMS: atom_id res chain seq x y z
N MET A 1 -25.27 2.30 -19.00
CA MET A 1 -23.79 2.35 -18.92
C MET A 1 -23.35 1.15 -18.10
N PHE A 2 -22.65 0.20 -18.72
CA PHE A 2 -22.13 -0.98 -18.02
C PHE A 2 -20.66 -0.72 -17.68
N LEU A 3 -20.30 -0.85 -16.40
CA LEU A 3 -18.93 -0.74 -15.93
C LEU A 3 -18.37 -2.14 -15.77
N GLN A 4 -17.33 -2.49 -16.54
CA GLN A 4 -16.56 -3.70 -16.33
C GLN A 4 -15.35 -3.37 -15.47
N SER A 5 -15.17 -4.09 -14.36
CA SER A 5 -13.93 -3.98 -13.59
C SER A 5 -12.77 -4.46 -14.46
N ALA A 6 -11.71 -3.65 -14.54
CA ALA A 6 -10.46 -4.14 -15.10
C ALA A 6 -9.94 -5.29 -14.24
N LYS A 7 -9.36 -6.29 -14.91
CA LYS A 7 -8.82 -7.49 -14.25
C LYS A 7 -7.41 -7.30 -13.72
N SER A 8 -6.73 -6.23 -14.12
CA SER A 8 -5.31 -5.96 -13.82
C SER A 8 -5.02 -4.47 -13.93
N ASP A 9 -4.20 -3.97 -13.01
CA ASP A 9 -3.69 -2.59 -13.03
C ASP A 9 -2.87 -2.31 -14.29
N THR A 10 -2.12 -3.30 -14.79
CA THR A 10 -1.38 -3.18 -16.07
C THR A 10 -2.32 -2.87 -17.23
N ALA A 11 -3.49 -3.51 -17.28
CA ALA A 11 -4.47 -3.25 -18.32
C ALA A 11 -5.04 -1.83 -18.20
N LEU A 12 -5.23 -1.31 -16.97
CA LEU A 12 -5.65 0.07 -16.74
C LEU A 12 -4.58 1.07 -17.20
N TYR A 13 -3.31 0.87 -16.86
CA TYR A 13 -2.23 1.76 -17.32
C TYR A 13 -2.12 1.77 -18.85
N GLN A 14 -2.26 0.62 -19.52
CA GLN A 14 -2.28 0.55 -20.99
C GLN A 14 -3.49 1.23 -21.61
N MET A 15 -4.63 1.27 -20.92
CA MET A 15 -5.81 2.01 -21.38
C MET A 15 -5.60 3.52 -21.24
N LEU A 16 -5.01 3.97 -20.12
CA LEU A 16 -4.61 5.36 -19.91
C LEU A 16 -3.65 5.82 -21.01
N GLU A 17 -2.58 5.05 -21.26
CA GLU A 17 -1.57 5.30 -22.30
C GLU A 17 -2.15 5.38 -23.72
N ARG A 18 -3.29 4.72 -23.96
CA ARG A 18 -3.99 4.70 -25.26
C ARG A 18 -5.15 5.70 -25.32
N ASP A 19 -5.14 6.69 -24.44
CA ASP A 19 -6.14 7.76 -24.35
C ASP A 19 -7.59 7.23 -24.26
N ARG A 20 -7.79 6.09 -23.56
CA ARG A 20 -9.13 5.52 -23.35
C ARG A 20 -9.87 6.18 -22.19
N PHE A 21 -9.15 6.90 -21.34
CA PHE A 21 -9.65 7.80 -20.30
C PHE A 21 -8.52 8.76 -19.89
N ASP A 22 -8.87 9.92 -19.32
CA ASP A 22 -7.92 11.01 -19.10
C ASP A 22 -7.11 10.88 -17.80
N PHE A 23 -7.63 10.16 -16.80
CA PHE A 23 -6.96 9.99 -15.51
C PHE A 23 -7.34 8.67 -14.81
N MET A 24 -6.47 8.23 -13.90
CA MET A 24 -6.68 7.03 -13.07
C MET A 24 -6.51 7.37 -11.59
N LEU A 25 -7.37 6.81 -10.73
CA LEU A 25 -7.16 6.79 -9.29
C LEU A 25 -6.38 5.53 -8.93
N THR A 26 -5.19 5.69 -8.35
CA THR A 26 -4.29 4.58 -8.04
C THR A 26 -3.34 4.95 -6.90
N TYR A 27 -2.59 3.96 -6.39
CA TYR A 27 -1.57 4.21 -5.38
C TYR A 27 -0.31 4.81 -6.02
N PRO A 28 0.37 5.76 -5.34
CA PRO A 28 1.60 6.36 -5.86
C PRO A 28 2.68 5.32 -6.18
N SER A 29 2.83 4.30 -5.33
CA SER A 29 3.81 3.22 -5.54
C SER A 29 3.55 2.43 -6.83
N SER A 30 2.29 2.11 -7.14
CA SER A 30 1.97 1.39 -8.38
C SER A 30 2.14 2.26 -9.63
N ALA A 31 1.81 3.56 -9.55
CA ALA A 31 2.00 4.48 -10.67
C ALA A 31 3.50 4.72 -10.94
N ASN A 32 4.30 4.96 -9.89
CA ASN A 32 5.75 5.10 -10.02
C ASN A 32 6.37 3.84 -10.62
N TYR A 33 5.98 2.65 -10.16
CA TYR A 33 6.44 1.40 -10.75
C TYR A 33 6.08 1.28 -12.24
N ALA A 34 4.86 1.66 -12.62
CA ALA A 34 4.43 1.63 -14.02
C ALA A 34 5.26 2.58 -14.90
N ILE A 35 5.62 3.76 -14.40
CA ILE A 35 6.48 4.72 -15.09
C ILE A 35 7.92 4.19 -15.18
N GLU A 36 8.49 3.70 -14.07
CA GLU A 36 9.86 3.16 -14.00
C GLU A 36 10.06 1.95 -14.92
N THR A 37 9.00 1.16 -15.14
CA THR A 37 9.03 -0.02 -16.01
C THR A 37 8.55 0.25 -17.46
N ASN A 38 8.29 1.51 -17.80
CA ASN A 38 7.77 1.94 -19.11
C ASN A 38 6.41 1.31 -19.49
N LEU A 39 5.60 0.89 -18.51
CA LEU A 39 4.20 0.50 -18.70
C LEU A 39 3.29 1.72 -18.92
N LEU A 40 3.70 2.87 -18.39
CA LEU A 40 3.05 4.17 -18.54
C LEU A 40 4.13 5.19 -18.91
N SER A 41 3.86 6.04 -19.90
CA SER A 41 4.79 7.08 -20.33
C SER A 41 5.08 8.08 -19.20
N SER A 42 6.28 8.65 -19.19
CA SER A 42 6.68 9.70 -18.24
C SER A 42 5.95 11.03 -18.45
N GLN A 43 5.11 11.15 -19.48
CA GLN A 43 4.23 12.31 -19.69
C GLN A 43 3.13 12.42 -18.62
N TYR A 44 2.78 11.32 -17.95
CA TYR A 44 1.79 11.33 -16.88
C TYR A 44 2.41 11.80 -15.56
N SER A 45 1.68 12.63 -14.84
CA SER A 45 2.09 13.15 -13.54
C SER A 45 1.14 12.66 -12.44
N LEU A 46 1.68 12.36 -11.27
CA LEU A 46 0.88 12.01 -10.10
C LEU A 46 0.36 13.27 -9.42
N ILE A 47 -0.97 13.36 -9.25
CA ILE A 47 -1.62 14.46 -8.53
C ILE A 47 -2.11 13.95 -7.17
N LYS A 48 -1.68 14.62 -6.10
CA LYS A 48 -2.10 14.27 -4.73
C LYS A 48 -3.55 14.73 -4.51
N ILE A 49 -4.37 13.84 -3.95
CA ILE A 49 -5.71 14.18 -3.46
C ILE A 49 -5.57 14.82 -2.08
N GLU A 50 -6.12 16.03 -1.93
CA GLU A 50 -6.11 16.77 -0.67
C GLU A 50 -6.94 16.06 0.41
N GLY A 51 -6.52 16.18 1.67
CA GLY A 51 -7.21 15.57 2.81
C GLY A 51 -6.93 14.08 3.04
N LEU A 52 -6.19 13.41 2.16
CA LEU A 52 -5.76 12.03 2.39
C LEU A 52 -4.52 11.96 3.30
N ALA A 53 -4.53 10.98 4.21
CA ALA A 53 -3.37 10.64 5.01
C ALA A 53 -2.20 10.21 4.10
N PRO A 54 -0.95 10.55 4.47
CA PRO A 54 0.22 10.23 3.64
C PRO A 54 0.47 8.72 3.52
N PHE A 55 0.01 7.92 4.50
CA PHE A 55 0.16 6.48 4.52
C PHE A 55 -1.11 5.82 5.04
N LEU A 56 -1.43 4.65 4.48
CA LEU A 56 -2.58 3.83 4.89
C LEU A 56 -2.10 2.66 5.77
N LYS A 57 -2.93 2.29 6.75
CA LYS A 57 -2.72 1.08 7.54
C LYS A 57 -3.31 -0.11 6.79
N ALA A 58 -2.46 -1.03 6.33
CA ALA A 58 -2.89 -2.31 5.76
C ALA A 58 -3.00 -3.38 6.86
N GLY A 59 -3.89 -4.35 6.66
CA GLY A 59 -4.09 -5.48 7.57
C GLY A 59 -4.05 -6.81 6.82
N VAL A 60 -3.68 -7.88 7.53
CA VAL A 60 -3.78 -9.24 7.01
C VAL A 60 -5.24 -9.69 7.10
N ALA A 61 -5.82 -10.07 5.97
CA ALA A 61 -7.18 -10.61 5.92
C ALA A 61 -7.17 -12.14 6.11
N CYS A 62 -8.14 -12.65 6.85
CA CYS A 62 -8.38 -14.08 7.03
C CYS A 62 -9.89 -14.37 6.92
N SER A 63 -10.26 -15.61 6.61
CA SER A 63 -11.67 -16.02 6.58
C SER A 63 -12.32 -15.85 7.97
N ASN A 64 -13.61 -15.50 8.03
CA ASN A 64 -14.33 -15.40 9.30
C ASN A 64 -14.81 -16.76 9.84
N SER A 65 -13.93 -17.77 9.76
CA SER A 65 -14.15 -19.10 10.32
C SER A 65 -13.45 -19.24 11.67
N ALA A 66 -13.75 -20.30 12.43
CA ALA A 66 -13.03 -20.58 13.67
C ALA A 66 -11.53 -20.72 13.45
N TRP A 67 -11.14 -21.42 12.37
CA TRP A 67 -9.75 -21.54 11.94
C TRP A 67 -9.15 -20.17 11.58
N GLY A 68 -9.83 -19.37 10.77
CA GLY A 68 -9.32 -18.07 10.33
C GLY A 68 -9.13 -17.08 11.48
N ARG A 69 -10.03 -17.10 12.48
CA ARG A 69 -9.88 -16.33 13.73
C ARG A 69 -8.67 -16.77 14.55
N GLN A 70 -8.36 -18.07 14.59
CA GLN A 70 -7.17 -18.57 15.26
C GLN A 70 -5.89 -18.16 14.51
N VAL A 71 -5.87 -18.30 13.18
CA VAL A 71 -4.74 -17.89 12.35
C VAL A 71 -4.43 -16.40 12.51
N ILE A 72 -5.43 -15.52 12.39
CA ILE A 72 -5.18 -14.07 12.50
C ILE A 72 -4.74 -13.69 13.92
N LYS A 73 -5.17 -14.43 14.96
CA LYS A 73 -4.68 -14.24 16.33
C LYS A 73 -3.19 -14.54 16.42
N ASP A 74 -2.75 -15.66 15.85
CA ASP A 74 -1.34 -16.07 15.88
C ASP A 74 -0.46 -15.12 15.06
N VAL A 75 -0.93 -14.71 13.87
CA VAL A 75 -0.28 -13.66 13.06
C VAL A 75 -0.14 -12.35 13.83
N ASN A 76 -1.21 -11.90 14.51
CA ASN A 76 -1.18 -10.68 15.31
C ASN A 76 -0.17 -10.77 16.48
N ILE A 77 -0.02 -11.93 17.11
CA ILE A 77 0.98 -12.15 18.16
C ILE A 77 2.39 -12.01 17.58
N ALA A 78 2.67 -12.71 16.47
CA ALA A 78 3.97 -12.66 15.80
C ALA A 78 4.33 -11.23 15.35
N LEU A 79 3.40 -10.53 14.69
CA LEU A 79 3.60 -9.17 14.23
C LEU A 79 3.86 -8.20 15.39
N LYS A 80 3.17 -8.33 16.53
CA LYS A 80 3.42 -7.50 17.71
C LYS A 80 4.82 -7.67 18.27
N GLN A 81 5.39 -8.87 18.19
CA GLN A 81 6.74 -9.16 18.67
C GLN A 81 7.80 -8.54 17.77
N ILE A 82 7.59 -8.56 16.45
CA ILE A 82 8.62 -8.15 15.49
C ILE A 82 8.48 -6.72 14.97
N LYS A 83 7.31 -6.06 15.09
CA LYS A 83 7.07 -4.74 14.46
C LYS A 83 8.06 -3.65 14.86
N ASN A 84 8.64 -3.72 16.07
CA ASN A 84 9.60 -2.73 16.55
C ASN A 84 11.03 -2.99 16.06
N SER A 85 11.28 -4.12 15.40
CA SER A 85 12.61 -4.48 14.92
C SER A 85 12.96 -3.76 13.62
N ASN A 86 14.23 -3.43 13.45
CA ASN A 86 14.71 -2.87 12.19
C ASN A 86 14.56 -3.88 11.04
N SER A 87 14.73 -5.18 11.29
CA SER A 87 14.56 -6.22 10.26
C SER A 87 13.13 -6.26 9.71
N TYR A 88 12.12 -6.05 10.57
CA TYR A 88 10.74 -5.95 10.12
C TYR A 88 10.51 -4.70 9.27
N PHE A 89 11.01 -3.54 9.70
CA PHE A 89 10.93 -2.32 8.89
C PHE A 89 11.59 -2.50 7.52
N GLU A 90 12.80 -3.09 7.47
CA GLU A 90 13.54 -3.32 6.23
C GLU A 90 12.83 -4.32 5.30
N ALA A 91 12.16 -5.34 5.85
CA ALA A 91 11.35 -6.27 5.07
C ALA A 91 10.10 -5.57 4.50
N LEU A 92 9.39 -4.82 5.34
CA LEU A 92 8.18 -4.07 4.97
C LEU A 92 8.46 -3.00 3.90
N SER A 93 9.61 -2.34 3.98
CA SER A 93 9.98 -1.25 3.07
C SER A 93 10.88 -1.69 1.90
N SER A 94 11.10 -2.99 1.73
CA SER A 94 12.01 -3.55 0.71
C SER A 94 11.68 -3.10 -0.71
N TRP A 95 10.39 -3.09 -1.07
CA TRP A 95 9.90 -2.69 -2.39
C TRP A 95 10.01 -1.19 -2.67
N SER A 96 10.23 -0.36 -1.64
CA SER A 96 10.25 1.10 -1.76
C SER A 96 11.57 1.71 -1.31
N LYS A 97 12.64 0.92 -1.13
CA LYS A 97 13.94 1.39 -0.60
C LYS A 97 14.54 2.55 -1.38
N HIS A 98 14.34 2.58 -2.69
CA HIS A 98 14.85 3.62 -3.58
C HIS A 98 13.81 4.70 -3.92
N SER A 99 12.58 4.56 -3.41
CA SER A 99 11.53 5.55 -3.64
C SER A 99 11.82 6.85 -2.88
N HIS A 100 11.38 7.97 -3.43
CA HIS A 100 11.47 9.28 -2.79
C HIS A 100 10.79 9.29 -1.39
N ASP A 101 9.76 8.46 -1.22
CA ASP A 101 8.95 8.40 -0.01
C ASP A 101 9.58 7.55 1.11
N HIS A 102 10.68 6.83 0.88
CA HIS A 102 11.26 5.90 1.87
C HIS A 102 11.60 6.61 3.20
N GLN A 103 12.17 7.81 3.13
CA GLN A 103 12.51 8.58 4.34
C GLN A 103 11.27 9.10 5.06
N LEU A 104 10.26 9.54 4.30
CA LEU A 104 8.97 9.98 4.85
C LEU A 104 8.26 8.81 5.53
N PHE A 105 8.27 7.64 4.91
CA PHE A 105 7.70 6.42 5.47
C PHE A 105 8.43 5.98 6.74
N ARG A 106 9.77 6.01 6.74
CA ARG A 106 10.57 5.73 7.94
C ARG A 106 10.18 6.63 9.11
N ARG A 107 10.04 7.94 8.87
CA ARG A 107 9.61 8.90 9.89
C ARG A 107 8.24 8.53 10.43
N PHE A 108 7.24 8.43 9.55
CA PHE A 108 5.87 8.03 9.92
C PHE A 108 5.81 6.72 10.70
N TYR A 109 6.59 5.71 10.27
CA TYR A 109 6.61 4.40 10.90
C TYR A 109 7.05 4.50 12.37
N TYR A 110 8.16 5.17 12.64
CA TYR A 110 8.70 5.25 14.01
C TYR A 110 8.06 6.35 14.86
N SER A 111 7.52 7.44 14.27
CA SER A 111 6.85 8.51 15.01
C SER A 111 5.41 8.18 15.33
N ASP A 112 4.65 7.66 14.37
CA ASP A 112 3.20 7.62 14.45
C ASP A 112 2.68 6.19 14.56
N PHE A 113 3.23 5.25 13.79
CA PHE A 113 2.75 3.87 13.79
C PHE A 113 3.21 3.11 15.05
N ILE A 114 4.50 3.13 15.36
CA ILE A 114 5.03 2.38 16.52
C ILE A 114 4.55 3.00 17.84
N LYS A 115 4.54 4.32 17.98
CA LYS A 115 4.14 4.99 19.23
C LYS A 115 2.64 4.92 19.53
N ASN A 116 1.76 4.87 18.52
CA ASN A 116 0.30 4.87 18.72
C ASN A 116 -0.36 3.47 18.72
N THR A 117 0.41 2.38 18.79
CA THR A 117 -0.16 1.02 18.73
C THR A 117 -0.71 0.48 20.07
N SER A 118 -1.14 1.35 20.97
CA SER A 118 -1.90 1.03 22.17
C SER A 118 -3.42 0.87 21.95
N GLU A 119 -3.88 0.80 20.69
CA GLU A 119 -5.30 0.58 20.38
C GLU A 119 -5.71 -0.90 20.48
N LYS A 120 -6.75 -1.13 21.30
CA LYS A 120 -7.38 -2.43 21.56
C LYS A 120 -7.91 -3.05 20.26
N PRO A 121 -7.91 -4.39 20.14
CA PRO A 121 -8.53 -5.08 19.01
C PRO A 121 -10.01 -4.65 18.92
N LYS A 122 -10.45 -4.22 17.73
CA LYS A 122 -11.87 -4.01 17.45
C LYS A 122 -12.55 -5.39 17.57
N THR A 123 -13.40 -5.50 18.59
CA THR A 123 -14.29 -6.62 18.92
C THR A 123 -15.27 -6.88 17.79
#